data_AF-A0A0D2MI84-F1
#
_entry.id   AF-A0A0D2MI84-F1
#
_cell.length_a   1.000
_cell.length_b   1.000
_cell.length_c   1.000
_cell.angle_alpha   90.00
_cell.angle_beta   90.00
_cell.angle_gamma   90.00
#
_symmetry.space_group_name_H-M   'P 1'
#
loop_
_entity.id
_entity.type
_entity.pdbx_description
1 polymer ?
#
loop_
_entity_poly.entity_id
_entity_poly.type
_entity_poly.pdbx_seq_one_letter_code
_entity_poly.pdbx_strand_id
1 'polypeptide(L)' 'MDWVARSIGFFHVPDMTGKLAIVTGGNSGIGWQVVKTLAKNNATVIIASRDKGRMQTAIESLWKEDPAAAKHVSYM' A
#
# COMPACT_ATOMS: atom_id res chain seq x y z
N MET A 1 -25.07 25.00 1.28
CA MET A 1 -25.04 24.10 0.10
C MET A 1 -23.66 24.15 -0.51
N ASP A 2 -22.74 23.26 -0.11
CA ASP A 2 -21.48 23.02 -0.85
C ASP A 2 -20.76 21.71 -0.45
N TRP A 3 -21.48 20.77 0.16
CA TRP A 3 -20.90 19.46 0.51
C TRP A 3 -20.71 18.57 -0.73
N VAL A 4 -21.40 18.86 -1.83
CA VAL A 4 -21.29 18.12 -3.09
C VAL A 4 -20.04 18.50 -3.89
N ALA A 5 -19.57 19.75 -3.81
CA ALA A 5 -18.38 20.20 -4.54
C ALA A 5 -17.07 19.58 -4.00
N ARG A 6 -17.01 19.27 -2.70
CA ARG A 6 -15.86 18.57 -2.08
C ARG A 6 -15.90 17.05 -2.27
N SER A 7 -17.00 16.48 -2.74
CA SER A 7 -17.21 15.03 -2.79
C SER A 7 -17.18 14.42 -4.21
N ILE A 8 -16.91 15.23 -5.25
CA ILE A 8 -16.78 14.75 -6.65
C ILE A 8 -15.43 15.07 -7.30
N GLY A 9 -14.42 15.49 -6.51
CA GLY A 9 -13.05 15.67 -6.98
C GLY A 9 -12.08 14.82 -6.15
N PHE A 10 -11.32 13.95 -6.81
CA PHE A 10 -10.10 13.28 -6.33
C PHE A 10 -10.25 12.15 -5.30
N PHE A 11 -10.47 10.93 -5.79
CA PHE A 11 -9.94 9.73 -5.11
C PHE A 11 -8.43 9.64 -5.35
N HIS A 12 -7.68 10.56 -4.76
CA HIS A 12 -6.22 10.57 -4.79
C HIS A 12 -5.71 10.42 -3.36
N VAL A 13 -4.88 9.41 -3.13
CA VAL A 13 -4.13 9.30 -1.87
C VAL A 13 -3.01 10.34 -1.93
N PRO A 14 -2.93 11.29 -0.98
CA PRO A 14 -1.90 12.32 -0.98
C PRO A 14 -0.50 11.70 -0.80
N ASP A 15 0.55 12.51 -0.99
CA ASP A 15 1.90 12.07 -0.64
C ASP A 15 1.98 11.66 0.84
N MET A 16 2.53 10.48 1.09
CA MET A 16 2.64 9.83 2.39
C MET A 16 4.11 9.74 2.86
N THR A 17 5.00 10.54 2.27
CA THR A 17 6.41 10.61 2.69
C THR A 17 6.52 10.80 4.22
N GLY A 18 7.32 9.95 4.87
CA GLY A 18 7.53 9.98 6.32
C GLY A 18 6.40 9.35 7.14
N LYS A 19 5.38 8.74 6.51
CA LYS A 19 4.35 7.97 7.20
C LYS A 19 4.68 6.49 7.20
N LEU A 20 4.42 5.82 8.32
CA LEU A 20 4.51 4.37 8.49
C LEU A 20 3.10 3.78 8.62
N ALA A 21 2.81 2.74 7.84
CA ALA A 21 1.54 2.02 7.90
C ALA A 21 1.78 0.52 8.11
N ILE A 22 1.02 -0.10 9.01
CA ILE A 22 0.95 -1.55 9.14
C ILE A 22 -0.36 -2.01 8.49
N VAL A 23 -0.28 -2.93 7.54
CA VAL A 23 -1.46 -3.49 6.86
C VAL A 23 -1.61 -4.96 7.23
N THR A 24 -2.60 -5.26 8.07
CA THR A 24 -2.98 -6.62 8.41
C THR A 24 -3.70 -7.29 7.23
N GLY A 25 -3.34 -8.53 6.90
CA GLY A 25 -3.88 -9.21 5.72
C GLY A 25 -3.41 -8.57 4.40
N GLY A 26 -2.32 -7.80 4.42
CA GLY A 26 -1.83 -7.04 3.28
C GLY A 26 -1.20 -7.87 2.15
N ASN A 27 -1.19 -9.20 2.21
CA ASN A 27 -0.60 -10.05 1.16
C ASN A 27 -1.59 -10.54 0.10
N SER A 28 -2.86 -10.13 0.16
CA SER A 28 -3.87 -10.50 -0.84
C SER A 28 -5.07 -9.54 -0.86
N GLY A 29 -5.92 -9.67 -1.87
CA GLY A 29 -7.21 -8.99 -1.95
C GLY A 29 -7.12 -7.46 -1.79
N ILE A 30 -8.04 -6.90 -1.01
CA ILE A 30 -8.12 -5.45 -0.75
C ILE A 30 -6.89 -4.97 0.02
N GLY A 31 -6.43 -5.73 1.03
CA GLY A 31 -5.26 -5.38 1.81
C GLY A 31 -4.02 -5.18 0.94
N TRP A 32 -3.84 -6.02 -0.09
CA TRP A 32 -2.75 -5.85 -1.04
C TRP A 32 -2.88 -4.58 -1.89
N GLN A 33 -4.07 -4.24 -2.35
CA GLN A 33 -4.27 -2.98 -3.06
C GLN A 33 -3.99 -1.77 -2.18
N VAL A 34 -4.34 -1.84 -0.89
CA VAL A 34 -4.00 -0.81 0.09
C VAL A 34 -2.48 -0.68 0.23
N VAL A 35 -1.74 -1.79 0.37
CA VAL A 35 -0.27 -1.78 0.42
C VAL A 35 0.31 -1.11 -0.83
N LYS A 36 -0.13 -1.52 -2.02
CA LYS A 36 0.37 -0.96 -3.29
C LYS A 36 0.08 0.53 -3.39
N THR A 37 -1.12 0.96 -3.06
CA THR A 37 -1.49 2.38 -3.13
C THR A 37 -0.70 3.22 -2.13
N LEU A 38 -0.53 2.77 -0.89
CA LEU A 38 0.24 3.51 0.11
C LEU A 38 1.73 3.60 -0.28
N ALA A 39 2.32 2.49 -0.71
CA ALA A 39 3.73 2.44 -1.13
C ALA A 39 4.00 3.28 -2.38
N LYS A 40 3.08 3.28 -3.37
CA LYS A 40 3.14 4.16 -4.54
C LYS A 40 3.11 5.65 -4.18
N ASN A 41 2.54 6.00 -3.03
CA ASN A 41 2.52 7.36 -2.51
C ASN A 41 3.57 7.57 -1.40
N ASN A 42 4.69 6.84 -1.44
CA ASN A 42 5.87 7.03 -0.57
C ASN A 42 5.69 6.71 0.93
N ALA A 43 4.60 6.05 1.34
CA ALA A 43 4.49 5.54 2.71
C ALA A 43 5.44 4.34 2.89
N THR A 44 6.09 4.24 4.05
CA THR A 44 6.69 2.96 4.47
C THR A 44 5.57 2.03 4.91
N VAL A 45 5.51 0.82 4.35
CA VAL A 45 4.43 -0.14 4.62
C VAL A 45 4.99 -1.44 5.15
N ILE A 46 4.46 -1.91 6.28
CA ILE A 46 4.75 -3.23 6.83
C ILE A 46 3.52 -4.12 6.64
N ILE A 47 3.67 -5.23 5.95
CA ILE A 47 2.63 -6.26 5.83
C ILE A 47 2.67 -7.14 7.07
N ALA A 48 1.51 -7.34 7.69
CA ALA A 48 1.33 -8.31 8.77
C ALA A 48 0.34 -9.39 8.32
N SER A 49 0.81 -10.63 8.18
CA SER A 49 -0.03 -11.78 7.82
C SER A 49 0.52 -13.06 8.41
N ARG A 50 -0.29 -14.13 8.39
CA ARG A 50 0.05 -15.42 9.01
C ARG A 50 1.05 -16.25 8.17
N ASP A 51 1.13 -15.99 6.87
CA ASP A 51 1.93 -16.77 5.93
C ASP A 51 3.05 -15.91 5.34
N LYS A 52 4.27 -16.16 5.83
CA LYS A 52 5.49 -15.48 5.40
C LYS A 52 5.82 -15.74 3.92
N GLY A 53 5.64 -16.96 3.44
CA GLY A 53 5.93 -17.32 2.05
C GLY A 53 5.08 -16.50 1.09
N ARG A 54 3.77 -16.40 1.38
CA ARG A 54 2.86 -15.58 0.58
C ARG A 54 3.18 -14.08 0.64
N MET A 55 3.61 -13.56 1.78
CA MET A 55 4.06 -12.16 1.87
C MET A 55 5.28 -11.91 0.99
N GLN A 56 6.26 -12.81 1.06
CA GLN A 56 7.48 -12.70 0.28
C GLN A 56 7.19 -12.78 -1.23
N THR A 57 6.39 -13.76 -1.68
CA THR A 57 5.97 -13.87 -3.07
C THR A 57 5.25 -12.60 -3.55
N ALA A 58 4.36 -12.02 -2.73
CA ALA A 58 3.67 -10.78 -3.09
C ALA A 58 4.64 -9.60 -3.27
N ILE A 59 5.61 -9.43 -2.36
CA ILE A 59 6.63 -8.38 -2.46
C ILE A 59 7.55 -8.61 -3.65
N GLU A 60 7.97 -9.84 -3.92
CA GLU A 60 8.76 -10.19 -5.11
C GLU A 60 8.01 -9.88 -6.41
N SER A 61 6.70 -10.16 -6.45
CA SER A 61 5.84 -9.74 -7.57
C SER A 61 5.78 -8.22 -7.70
N LEU A 62 5.70 -7.48 -6.58
CA LEU A 62 5.72 -6.02 -6.60
C LEU A 62 7.06 -5.47 -7.10
N TRP A 63 8.19 -6.08 -6.75
CA TRP A 63 9.50 -5.70 -7.30
C TRP A 63 9.57 -5.84 -8.82
N LYS A 64 8.82 -6.79 -9.41
CA LYS A 64 8.72 -6.95 -10.87
C LYS A 64 7.77 -5.93 -11.50
N GLU A 65 6.69 -5.55 -10.81
CA GLU A 65 5.66 -4.61 -11.28
C GLU A 65 6.08 -3.15 -11.13
N ASP A 66 6.60 -2.79 -9.96
CA ASP A 66 6.88 -1.41 -9.54
C ASP A 66 7.99 -1.38 -8.46
N PRO A 67 9.28 -1.35 -8.87
CA PRO A 67 10.41 -1.26 -7.95
C PRO A 67 10.39 0.00 -7.07
N ALA A 68 9.80 1.09 -7.56
CA ALA A 68 9.76 2.36 -6.84
C ALA A 68 8.81 2.28 -5.64
N ALA A 69 7.67 1.59 -5.78
CA ALA A 69 6.81 1.26 -4.65
C ALA A 69 7.41 0.16 -3.76
N ALA A 70 7.96 -0.90 -4.37
CA ALA A 70 8.45 -2.08 -3.65
C ALA A 70 9.51 -1.76 -2.58
N LYS A 71 10.40 -0.78 -2.84
CA LYS A 71 11.42 -0.35 -1.88
C LYS A 71 10.86 0.17 -0.55
N HIS A 72 9.58 0.55 -0.53
CA HIS A 72 8.89 1.03 0.68
C HIS A 72 8.17 -0.07 1.46
N VAL A 73 8.15 -1.31 0.97
CA VAL A 73 7.35 -2.40 1.55
C VAL A 73 8.24 -3.46 2.20
N SER A 74 7.94 -3.78 3.46
CA SER A 74 8.52 -4.91 4.20
C SER A 74 7.42 -5.73 4.87
N TYR A 75 7.79 -6.82 5.57
CA TYR A 75 6.84 -7.66 6.29
C TYR A 75 7.35 -8.02 7.69
N MET A 76 6.42 -8.35 8.59
CA MET A 76 6.68 -8.92 9.92
C MET A 76 5.99 -10.28 10.07
#